data_AF-A0A6V7Q049-F1
#
_entry.id   AF-A0A6V7Q049-F1
#
_cell.length_a   1.000
_cell.length_b   1.000
_cell.length_c   1.000
_cell.angle_alpha   90.00
_cell.angle_beta   90.00
_cell.angle_gamma   90.00
#
_symmetry.space_group_name_H-M   'P 1'
#
loop_
_entity.id
_entity.type
_entity.pdbx_description
1 polymer ?
#
loop_
_entity_poly.entity_id
_entity_poly.type
_entity_poly.pdbx_seq_one_letter_code
_entity_poly.pdbx_strand_id
1 'polypeptide(L)'
;MMDREHCPGLFFYTEMLQAFYLLRICDYKTASLHVEKLDTAMKNEMHKLRQLKEMSSDGWDSNDDDKLVLAPPPMDGEWLPRNAVFALVDLMVLMVGRPKGIFKECGKRIQSGLRLIHEELGKLGIQDRVAEVDLQHSTIWMAGLYLMLLVQFLENKVSIELTRCEFVEAQEGLVEMKRWFVRFPTILQGCESTIEMLRGQYAHSVGCFQEAAFHFIEATKLTESKSMQSMCQVYAAVSYLCLGDAESSSEALDLIGPVYRVMDSFVGVREKTCIIFVYGLLLMRQHNLQEARTRLASGLKIAYQQLGNIQLVSQYLTILGTLALQLHDTGQAREILKSSLTLAKTLYDIPTQIWVLSILTGLYRELGERGNEIENSEYEQKKEDDLQRRLAEAHSSSHHLALIEKARFKAQPLHEVAMKRAIAGPSAKVDLDIPESVGLPAPQPAASASRLRDMDSVRRGKRKI
;
A
#
# COMPACT_ATOMS: atom_id res chain seq x y z
N MET A 1 9.65 35.05 -13.14
CA MET A 1 9.81 33.88 -12.25
C MET A 1 9.76 34.40 -10.84
N MET A 2 8.62 34.30 -10.16
CA MET A 2 8.60 34.55 -8.71
C MET A 2 9.43 33.46 -8.05
N ASP A 3 10.32 33.88 -7.16
CA ASP A 3 11.21 32.99 -6.44
C ASP A 3 10.37 32.09 -5.53
N ARG A 4 10.34 30.78 -5.81
CA ARG A 4 9.44 29.82 -5.15
C ARG A 4 9.66 29.76 -3.62
N GLU A 5 10.81 30.20 -3.15
CA GLU A 5 11.15 30.29 -1.72
C GLU A 5 10.35 31.39 -0.98
N HIS A 6 9.71 32.33 -1.68
CA HIS A 6 8.96 33.42 -1.07
C HIS A 6 7.45 33.12 -0.88
N CYS A 7 6.96 31.95 -1.30
CA CYS A 7 5.54 31.57 -1.24
C CYS A 7 5.35 30.15 -0.69
N PRO A 8 5.24 29.98 0.64
CA PRO A 8 5.19 28.66 1.28
C PRO A 8 4.07 27.75 0.75
N GLY A 9 2.85 28.27 0.56
CA GLY A 9 1.74 27.46 0.06
C GLY A 9 1.97 26.92 -1.34
N LEU A 10 2.47 27.74 -2.28
CA LEU A 10 2.80 27.30 -3.64
C LEU A 10 3.95 26.29 -3.65
N PHE A 11 4.92 26.44 -2.75
CA PHE A 11 5.99 25.46 -2.57
C PHE A 11 5.45 24.10 -2.14
N PHE A 12 4.64 24.05 -1.07
CA PHE A 12 4.00 22.80 -0.61
C PHE A 12 3.18 22.16 -1.72
N TYR A 13 2.33 22.94 -2.40
CA TYR A 13 1.51 22.43 -3.52
C TYR A 13 2.36 21.76 -4.60
N THR A 14 3.42 22.45 -5.06
CA THR A 14 4.24 21.98 -6.18
C THR A 14 5.03 20.73 -5.83
N GLU A 15 5.69 20.72 -4.67
CA GLU A 15 6.51 19.59 -4.23
C GLU A 15 5.63 18.39 -3.85
N MET A 16 4.44 18.62 -3.27
CA MET A 16 3.47 17.54 -3.01
C MET A 16 2.97 16.89 -4.30
N LEU A 17 2.63 17.68 -5.31
CA LEU A 17 2.16 17.14 -6.59
C LEU A 17 3.22 16.22 -7.22
N GLN A 18 4.49 16.61 -7.15
CA GLN A 18 5.61 15.79 -7.60
C GLN A 18 5.76 14.52 -6.75
N ALA A 19 5.72 14.64 -5.43
CA ALA A 19 5.80 13.51 -4.52
C ALA A 19 4.65 12.50 -4.73
N PHE A 20 3.41 12.98 -4.90
CA PHE A 20 2.24 12.13 -5.15
C PHE A 20 2.39 11.32 -6.43
N TYR A 21 2.80 11.95 -7.52
CA TYR A 21 3.04 11.25 -8.78
C TYR A 21 4.09 10.15 -8.63
N LEU A 22 5.23 10.48 -8.01
CA LEU A 22 6.34 9.54 -7.80
C LEU A 22 5.95 8.37 -6.88
N LEU A 23 5.20 8.65 -5.81
CA LEU A 23 4.65 7.63 -4.91
C LEU A 23 3.66 6.71 -5.65
N ARG A 24 2.83 7.25 -6.54
CA ARG A 24 1.87 6.46 -7.33
C ARG A 24 2.57 5.48 -8.27
N ILE A 25 3.66 5.89 -8.89
CA ILE A 25 4.47 5.00 -9.77
C ILE A 25 5.51 4.16 -9.00
N CYS A 26 5.55 4.29 -7.67
CA CYS A 26 6.48 3.59 -6.78
C CYS A 26 7.97 3.94 -7.01
N ASP A 27 8.28 5.15 -7.48
CA ASP A 27 9.65 5.69 -7.49
C ASP A 27 9.96 6.33 -6.13
N TYR A 28 10.14 5.48 -5.12
CA TYR A 28 10.37 5.92 -3.74
C TYR A 28 11.70 6.64 -3.56
N LYS A 29 12.68 6.37 -4.44
CA LYS A 29 13.99 7.02 -4.38
C LYS A 29 13.86 8.50 -4.72
N THR A 30 13.23 8.82 -5.85
CA THR A 30 13.00 10.22 -6.24
C THR A 30 11.97 10.88 -5.33
N ALA A 31 10.92 10.17 -4.91
CA ALA A 31 9.93 10.68 -3.97
C ALA A 31 10.58 11.13 -2.65
N SER A 32 11.56 10.38 -2.12
CA SER A 32 12.28 10.74 -0.88
C SER A 32 12.87 12.15 -0.93
N LEU A 33 13.40 12.57 -2.09
CA LEU A 33 14.03 13.88 -2.24
C LEU A 33 13.01 15.02 -2.11
N HIS A 34 11.82 14.86 -2.69
CA HIS A 34 10.73 15.83 -2.57
C HIS A 34 10.13 15.83 -1.17
N VAL A 35 9.99 14.65 -0.57
CA VAL A 35 9.46 14.50 0.80
C VAL A 35 10.41 15.10 1.83
N GLU A 36 11.73 14.99 1.66
CA GLU A 36 12.72 15.63 2.54
C GLU A 36 12.64 17.17 2.50
N LYS A 37 12.43 17.75 1.32
CA LYS A 37 12.18 19.19 1.15
C LYS A 37 10.89 19.63 1.85
N LEU A 38 9.80 18.88 1.64
CA LEU A 38 8.50 19.12 2.27
C LEU A 38 8.60 19.05 3.80
N ASP A 39 9.29 18.03 4.34
CA ASP A 39 9.48 17.85 5.77
C ASP A 39 10.30 19.00 6.39
N THR A 40 11.35 19.44 5.69
CA THR A 40 12.16 20.58 6.11
C THR A 40 11.34 21.88 6.12
N ALA A 41 10.56 22.13 5.07
CA ALA A 41 9.69 23.29 5.00
C ALA A 41 8.61 23.28 6.09
N MET A 42 7.99 22.12 6.34
CA MET A 42 7.00 21.95 7.41
C MET A 42 7.60 22.28 8.78
N LYS A 43 8.78 21.73 9.10
CA LYS A 43 9.46 22.00 10.38
C LYS A 43 9.80 23.48 10.55
N ASN A 44 10.27 24.12 9.48
CA ASN A 44 10.58 25.56 9.50
C ASN A 44 9.31 26.40 9.75
N GLU A 45 8.20 26.09 9.08
CA GLU A 45 6.93 26.78 9.30
C GLU A 45 6.37 26.54 10.70
N MET A 46 6.41 25.31 11.21
CA MET A 46 6.00 25.01 12.59
C MET A 46 6.84 25.77 13.61
N HIS A 47 8.14 25.92 13.37
CA HIS A 47 9.03 26.69 14.24
C HIS A 47 8.68 28.18 14.22
N LYS A 48 8.48 28.78 13.04
CA LYS A 48 8.05 30.18 12.90
C LYS A 48 6.73 30.43 13.64
N LEU A 49 5.75 29.54 13.50
CA LEU A 49 4.46 29.67 14.17
C LEU A 49 4.55 29.58 15.69
N ARG A 50 5.43 28.74 16.23
CA ARG A 50 5.68 28.70 17.68
C ARG A 50 6.26 30.01 18.17
N GLN A 51 7.26 30.55 17.47
CA GLN A 51 7.86 31.84 17.81
C GLN A 51 6.83 32.98 17.76
N LEU A 52 5.99 33.01 16.72
CA LEU A 52 4.92 34.01 16.60
C LEU A 52 3.92 33.90 17.76
N LYS A 53 3.49 32.69 18.13
CA LYS A 53 2.57 32.46 19.27
C LYS A 53 3.18 32.83 20.62
N GLU A 54 4.48 32.63 20.80
CA GLU A 54 5.21 33.05 22.00
C GLU A 54 5.36 34.58 22.08
N MET A 55 5.49 35.25 20.92
CA MET A 55 5.56 36.71 20.82
C MET A 55 4.20 37.39 20.93
N SER A 56 3.11 36.72 20.54
CA SER A 56 1.74 37.29 20.50
C SER A 56 0.97 37.14 21.82
N SER A 57 1.66 37.11 22.97
CA SER A 57 1.10 36.98 24.33
C SER A 57 -0.01 37.98 24.71
N ASP A 58 -0.27 39.01 23.90
CA ASP A 58 -1.32 40.02 24.12
C ASP A 58 -2.51 39.85 23.14
N GLY A 59 -3.23 38.73 23.20
CA GLY A 59 -4.63 38.65 22.72
C GLY A 59 -4.91 39.00 21.25
N TRP A 60 -3.96 38.81 20.33
CA TRP A 60 -4.21 38.93 18.89
C TRP A 60 -4.71 37.60 18.34
N ASP A 61 -6.03 37.50 18.18
CA ASP A 61 -6.71 36.37 17.52
C ASP A 61 -7.01 36.77 16.06
N SER A 62 -5.95 36.86 15.23
CA SER A 62 -6.08 37.09 13.78
C SER A 62 -6.37 35.75 13.09
N ASN A 63 -7.64 35.51 12.76
CA ASN A 63 -8.10 34.39 11.93
C ASN A 63 -7.39 34.27 10.55
N ASP A 64 -6.62 35.27 10.12
CA ASP A 64 -5.83 35.25 8.88
C ASP A 64 -4.42 34.67 9.05
N ASP A 65 -3.85 34.60 10.26
CA ASP A 65 -2.50 34.05 10.49
C ASP A 65 -2.45 32.51 10.47
N ASP A 66 -3.60 31.85 10.42
CA ASP A 66 -3.72 30.40 10.34
C ASP A 66 -3.77 29.87 8.89
N LYS A 67 -3.91 30.77 7.90
CA LYS A 67 -4.03 30.37 6.50
C LYS A 67 -2.69 30.04 5.85
N LEU A 68 -2.67 29.04 4.99
CA LEU A 68 -1.50 28.70 4.17
C LEU A 68 -1.79 29.08 2.71
N VAL A 69 -1.69 30.38 2.47
CA VAL A 69 -1.99 30.97 1.17
C VAL A 69 -0.97 30.54 0.11
N LEU A 70 -1.44 30.27 -1.11
CA LEU A 70 -0.57 29.82 -2.21
C LEU A 70 0.48 30.88 -2.57
N ALA A 71 0.06 32.10 -2.88
CA ALA A 71 0.97 33.22 -3.19
C ALA A 71 0.25 34.58 -2.95
N PRO A 72 0.95 35.72 -3.02
CA PRO A 72 0.29 37.02 -2.99
C PRO A 72 -0.78 37.17 -4.09
N PRO A 73 -1.73 38.12 -3.94
CA PRO A 73 -2.75 38.38 -4.95
C PRO A 73 -2.14 38.51 -6.35
N PRO A 74 -2.73 37.86 -7.37
CA PRO A 74 -4.09 37.31 -7.43
C PRO A 74 -4.24 35.82 -7.06
N MET A 75 -3.21 35.17 -6.51
CA MET A 75 -3.24 33.74 -6.15
C MET A 75 -3.32 33.54 -4.63
N ASP A 76 -4.05 34.41 -3.94
CA ASP A 76 -4.19 34.47 -2.48
C ASP A 76 -5.20 33.46 -1.90
N GLY A 77 -5.63 32.49 -2.70
CA GLY A 77 -6.46 31.37 -2.25
C GLY A 77 -5.68 30.32 -1.46
N GLU A 78 -6.43 29.50 -0.71
CA GLU A 78 -5.92 28.29 -0.07
C GLU A 78 -6.26 27.06 -0.91
N TRP A 79 -5.27 26.18 -1.07
CA TRP A 79 -5.52 24.86 -1.67
C TRP A 79 -6.08 23.88 -0.65
N LEU A 80 -5.41 23.78 0.50
CA LEU A 80 -5.78 22.93 1.63
C LEU A 80 -5.47 23.68 2.93
N PRO A 81 -6.22 23.39 4.01
CA PRO A 81 -5.90 23.92 5.34
C PRO A 81 -4.48 23.52 5.76
N ARG A 82 -3.77 24.43 6.43
CA ARG A 82 -2.39 24.22 6.87
C ARG A 82 -2.17 22.88 7.59
N ASN A 83 -3.04 22.54 8.54
CA ASN A 83 -2.90 21.30 9.31
C ASN A 83 -3.16 20.05 8.47
N ALA A 84 -4.00 20.13 7.44
CA ALA A 84 -4.15 19.05 6.47
C ALA A 84 -2.89 18.89 5.61
N VAL A 85 -2.25 20.00 5.21
CA VAL A 85 -0.95 19.98 4.51
C VAL A 85 0.13 19.33 5.40
N PHE A 86 0.21 19.70 6.67
CA PHE A 86 1.20 19.09 7.58
C PHE A 86 0.94 17.60 7.81
N ALA A 87 -0.32 17.19 8.00
CA ALA A 87 -0.68 15.78 8.08
C ALA A 87 -0.33 15.02 6.78
N LEU A 88 -0.51 15.65 5.61
CA LEU A 88 -0.09 15.07 4.32
C LEU A 88 1.42 14.91 4.21
N VAL A 89 2.22 15.87 4.67
CA VAL A 89 3.68 15.73 4.71
C VAL A 89 4.07 14.57 5.60
N ASP A 90 3.51 14.47 6.80
CA ASP A 90 3.75 13.33 7.69
C ASP A 90 3.38 12.00 6.99
N LEU A 91 2.22 11.94 6.31
CA LEU A 91 1.81 10.75 5.55
C LEU A 91 2.79 10.40 4.42
N MET A 92 3.31 11.38 3.68
CA MET A 92 4.30 11.12 2.63
C MET A 92 5.62 10.60 3.18
N VAL A 93 6.06 11.13 4.34
CA VAL A 93 7.23 10.60 5.07
C VAL A 93 6.99 9.13 5.45
N LEU A 94 5.78 8.78 5.90
CA LEU A 94 5.40 7.39 6.17
C LEU A 94 5.48 6.50 4.93
N MET A 95 4.91 6.95 3.82
CA MET A 95 4.82 6.16 2.59
C MET A 95 6.20 5.84 2.01
N VAL A 96 7.19 6.73 2.16
CA VAL A 96 8.58 6.49 1.74
C VAL A 96 9.37 5.72 2.81
N GLY A 97 9.08 5.94 4.09
CA GLY A 97 9.80 5.32 5.21
C GLY A 97 9.44 3.85 5.44
N ARG A 98 8.16 3.47 5.24
CA ARG A 98 7.66 2.12 5.50
C ARG A 98 8.36 1.05 4.65
N PRO A 99 8.48 1.17 3.31
CA PRO A 99 9.21 0.18 2.51
C PRO A 99 10.67 0.00 2.94
N LYS A 100 11.30 1.06 3.47
CA LYS A 100 12.68 1.05 3.97
C LYS A 100 12.83 0.46 5.38
N GLY A 101 11.73 0.11 6.05
CA GLY A 101 11.74 -0.45 7.41
C GLY A 101 12.05 0.57 8.51
N ILE A 102 11.91 1.87 8.27
CA ILE A 102 12.24 2.92 9.25
C ILE A 102 11.04 3.11 10.22
N PHE A 103 10.61 2.02 10.86
CA PHE A 103 9.34 1.98 11.61
C PHE A 103 9.30 2.89 12.82
N LYS A 104 10.44 3.13 13.49
CA LYS A 104 10.49 4.04 14.64
C LYS A 104 10.14 5.48 14.27
N GLU A 105 10.67 5.98 13.15
CA GLU A 105 10.33 7.31 12.67
C GLU A 105 8.90 7.34 12.14
N CYS A 106 8.48 6.27 11.45
CA CYS A 106 7.10 6.14 11.00
C CYS A 106 6.11 6.20 12.17
N GLY A 107 6.37 5.53 13.29
CA GLY A 107 5.52 5.60 14.47
C GLY A 107 5.32 7.03 14.99
N LYS A 108 6.38 7.84 15.02
CA LYS A 108 6.27 9.26 15.43
C LYS A 108 5.42 10.08 14.47
N ARG A 109 5.57 9.84 13.16
CA ARG A 109 4.83 10.55 12.11
C ARG A 109 3.36 10.16 12.12
N ILE A 110 3.03 8.90 12.38
CA ILE A 110 1.65 8.45 12.63
C ILE A 110 1.06 9.19 13.82
N GLN A 111 1.76 9.23 14.95
CA GLN A 111 1.28 9.91 16.16
C GLN A 111 1.08 11.43 15.94
N SER A 112 2.02 12.07 15.24
CA SER A 112 1.94 13.49 14.87
C SER A 112 0.73 13.78 13.99
N GLY A 113 0.60 13.08 12.85
CA GLY A 113 -0.49 13.26 11.91
C GLY A 113 -1.86 12.95 12.50
N LEU A 114 -2.00 11.82 13.21
CA LEU A 114 -3.27 11.48 13.87
C LEU A 114 -3.66 12.52 14.92
N ARG A 115 -2.71 13.05 15.71
CA ARG A 115 -3.03 14.09 16.69
C ARG A 115 -3.59 15.34 16.03
N LEU A 116 -2.94 15.83 14.99
CA LEU A 116 -3.41 16.99 14.21
C LEU A 116 -4.81 16.75 13.66
N ILE A 117 -5.06 15.58 13.07
CA ILE A 117 -6.36 15.22 12.50
C ILE A 117 -7.45 15.18 13.57
N HIS A 118 -7.19 14.56 14.73
CA HIS A 118 -8.16 14.49 15.81
C HIS A 118 -8.48 15.87 16.40
N GLU A 119 -7.48 16.75 16.53
CA GLU A 119 -7.67 18.14 16.96
C GLU A 119 -8.59 18.90 15.98
N GLU A 120 -8.36 18.78 14.67
CA GLU A 120 -9.17 19.42 13.64
C GLU A 120 -10.60 18.85 13.57
N LEU A 121 -10.77 17.53 13.63
CA LEU A 121 -12.09 16.91 13.73
C LEU A 121 -12.84 17.38 14.99
N GLY A 122 -12.14 17.57 16.10
CA GLY A 122 -12.70 18.15 17.32
C GLY A 122 -13.22 19.57 17.13
N LYS A 123 -12.49 20.44 16.41
CA LYS A 123 -12.93 21.80 16.06
C LYS A 123 -14.18 21.80 15.17
N LEU A 124 -14.31 20.78 14.31
CA LEU A 124 -15.50 20.58 13.49
C LEU A 124 -16.69 19.95 14.25
N GLY A 125 -16.53 19.72 15.56
CA GLY A 125 -17.56 19.12 16.42
C GLY A 125 -17.68 17.60 16.30
N ILE A 126 -16.76 16.93 15.59
CA ILE A 126 -16.80 15.49 15.35
C ILE A 126 -16.16 14.77 16.54
N GLN A 127 -16.99 14.49 17.55
CA GLN A 127 -16.64 13.68 18.73
C GLN A 127 -17.24 12.27 18.61
N ASP A 128 -16.97 11.37 19.56
CA ASP A 128 -17.30 9.93 19.48
C ASP A 128 -18.74 9.56 19.10
N ARG A 129 -19.72 10.42 19.41
CA ARG A 129 -21.15 10.14 19.20
C ARG A 129 -21.74 10.71 17.90
N VAL A 130 -20.99 11.55 17.20
CA VAL A 130 -21.48 12.25 15.99
C VAL A 130 -21.41 11.31 14.79
N ALA A 131 -22.53 11.16 14.08
CA ALA A 131 -22.61 10.40 12.84
C ALA A 131 -22.72 11.36 11.63
N GLU A 132 -22.59 10.82 10.42
CA GLU A 132 -22.66 11.59 9.18
C GLU A 132 -23.95 12.41 9.05
N VAL A 133 -25.06 11.85 9.52
CA VAL A 133 -26.39 12.48 9.47
C VAL A 133 -26.48 13.74 10.34
N ASP A 134 -25.59 13.89 11.31
CA ASP A 134 -25.53 15.03 12.22
C ASP A 134 -24.67 16.18 11.65
N LEU A 135 -23.94 15.95 10.54
CA LEU A 135 -23.06 16.94 9.94
C LEU A 135 -23.85 18.04 9.23
N GLN A 136 -23.49 19.28 9.51
CA GLN A 136 -23.95 20.43 8.71
C GLN A 136 -23.32 20.38 7.32
N HIS A 137 -24.05 20.81 6.30
CA HIS A 137 -23.59 20.78 4.91
C HIS A 137 -22.26 21.51 4.69
N SER A 138 -22.03 22.63 5.39
CA SER A 138 -20.77 23.40 5.35
C SER A 138 -19.57 22.63 5.90
N THR A 139 -19.79 21.66 6.80
CA THR A 139 -18.73 20.91 7.50
C THR A 139 -18.34 19.63 6.75
N ILE A 140 -19.21 19.11 5.87
CA ILE A 140 -19.02 17.81 5.20
C ILE A 140 -17.69 17.73 4.46
N TRP A 141 -17.32 18.76 3.70
CA TRP A 141 -16.09 18.76 2.90
C TRP A 141 -14.83 18.70 3.77
N MET A 142 -14.78 19.53 4.81
CA MET A 142 -13.65 19.59 5.74
C MET A 142 -13.55 18.32 6.57
N ALA A 143 -14.69 17.82 7.05
CA ALA A 143 -14.76 16.54 7.74
C ALA A 143 -14.24 15.40 6.84
N GLY A 144 -14.69 15.36 5.58
CA GLY A 144 -14.27 14.37 4.60
C GLY A 144 -12.77 14.35 4.36
N LEU A 145 -12.15 15.53 4.20
CA LEU A 145 -10.70 15.64 4.07
C LEU A 145 -9.96 14.97 5.23
N TYR A 146 -10.30 15.34 6.47
CA TYR A 146 -9.64 14.82 7.66
C TYR A 146 -9.96 13.34 7.93
N LEU A 147 -11.19 12.89 7.68
CA LEU A 147 -11.58 11.49 7.82
C LEU A 147 -10.84 10.60 6.80
N MET A 148 -10.68 11.05 5.55
CA MET A 148 -9.90 10.32 4.56
C MET A 148 -8.42 10.22 4.96
N LEU A 149 -7.83 11.33 5.44
CA LEU A 149 -6.46 11.31 5.97
C LEU A 149 -6.34 10.34 7.16
N LEU A 150 -7.29 10.38 8.09
CA LEU A 150 -7.32 9.49 9.26
C LEU A 150 -7.23 8.02 8.82
N VAL A 151 -8.07 7.62 7.87
CA VAL A 151 -8.10 6.24 7.36
C VAL A 151 -6.77 5.88 6.68
N GLN A 152 -6.13 6.80 5.94
CA GLN A 152 -4.81 6.57 5.35
C GLN A 152 -3.69 6.39 6.39
N PHE A 153 -3.74 7.13 7.51
CA PHE A 153 -2.82 6.93 8.63
C PHE A 153 -3.05 5.58 9.32
N LEU A 154 -4.31 5.20 9.57
CA LEU A 154 -4.64 3.92 10.17
C LEU A 154 -4.25 2.74 9.27
N GLU A 155 -4.43 2.84 7.95
CA GLU A 155 -3.98 1.83 7.00
C GLU A 155 -2.46 1.58 7.13
N ASN A 156 -1.67 2.65 7.18
CA ASN A 156 -0.22 2.54 7.33
C ASN A 156 0.19 2.04 8.72
N LYS A 157 -0.53 2.42 9.78
CA LYS A 157 -0.34 1.90 11.14
C LYS A 157 -0.55 0.38 11.16
N VAL A 158 -1.73 -0.08 10.73
CA VAL A 158 -2.07 -1.51 10.68
C VAL A 158 -1.03 -2.29 9.88
N SER A 159 -0.63 -1.77 8.71
CA SER A 159 0.40 -2.42 7.89
C SER A 159 1.74 -2.60 8.62
N ILE A 160 2.21 -1.58 9.35
CA ILE A 160 3.48 -1.65 10.09
C ILE A 160 3.37 -2.64 11.25
N GLU A 161 2.28 -2.60 11.99
CA GLU A 161 2.09 -3.50 13.14
C GLU A 161 1.96 -4.96 12.69
N LEU A 162 1.30 -5.23 11.56
CA LEU A 162 1.27 -6.57 10.96
C LEU A 162 2.67 -7.06 10.55
N THR A 163 3.50 -6.23 9.92
CA THR A 163 4.89 -6.60 9.58
C THR A 163 5.70 -6.96 10.83
N ARG A 164 5.47 -6.26 11.94
CA ARG A 164 6.17 -6.47 13.22
C ARG A 164 5.54 -7.55 14.10
N CYS A 165 4.45 -8.17 13.64
CA CYS A 165 3.66 -9.15 14.40
C CYS A 165 3.06 -8.59 15.70
N GLU A 166 2.79 -7.29 15.75
CA GLU A 166 2.04 -6.64 16.84
C GLU A 166 0.54 -6.72 16.50
N PHE A 167 -0.01 -7.93 16.60
CA PHE A 167 -1.33 -8.26 16.07
C PHE A 167 -2.46 -7.56 16.82
N VAL A 168 -2.33 -7.35 18.13
CA VAL A 168 -3.38 -6.70 18.94
C VAL A 168 -3.51 -5.23 18.54
N GLU A 169 -2.39 -4.53 18.36
CA GLU A 169 -2.33 -3.15 17.90
C GLU A 169 -2.89 -3.00 16.47
N ALA A 170 -2.64 -3.99 15.61
CA ALA A 170 -3.27 -4.06 14.30
C ALA A 170 -4.79 -4.25 14.38
N GLN A 171 -5.28 -5.09 15.30
CA GLN A 171 -6.73 -5.23 15.55
C GLN A 171 -7.35 -3.91 16.02
N GLU A 172 -6.70 -3.21 16.95
CA GLU A 172 -7.18 -1.91 17.45
C GLU A 172 -7.31 -0.89 16.32
N GLY A 173 -6.29 -0.77 15.47
CA GLY A 173 -6.33 0.10 14.30
C GLY A 173 -7.46 -0.26 13.33
N LEU A 174 -7.66 -1.55 13.06
CA LEU A 174 -8.76 -2.04 12.21
C LEU A 174 -10.14 -1.75 12.81
N VAL A 175 -10.31 -1.96 14.12
CA VAL A 175 -11.57 -1.67 14.83
C VAL A 175 -11.86 -0.18 14.82
N GLU A 176 -10.83 0.66 14.97
CA GLU A 176 -10.93 2.11 14.86
C GLU A 176 -11.39 2.52 13.45
N MET A 177 -10.76 1.98 12.38
CA MET A 177 -11.18 2.21 11.00
C MET A 177 -12.64 1.82 10.77
N LYS A 178 -13.05 0.63 11.25
CA LYS A 178 -14.43 0.16 11.16
C LYS A 178 -15.39 1.11 11.88
N ARG A 179 -15.03 1.59 13.07
CA ARG A 179 -15.86 2.54 13.85
C ARG A 179 -16.07 3.84 13.09
N TRP A 180 -15.03 4.40 12.48
CA TRP A 180 -15.15 5.59 11.65
C TRP A 180 -16.00 5.35 10.40
N PHE A 181 -15.82 4.22 9.72
CA PHE A 181 -16.62 3.87 8.55
C PHE A 181 -18.11 3.68 8.88
N VAL A 182 -18.45 3.03 10.01
CA VAL A 182 -19.87 2.92 10.47
C VAL A 182 -20.49 4.30 10.66
N ARG A 183 -19.73 5.25 11.20
CA ARG A 183 -20.22 6.60 11.51
C ARG A 183 -20.32 7.49 10.29
N PHE A 184 -19.42 7.32 9.30
CA PHE A 184 -19.31 8.15 8.09
C PHE A 184 -19.26 7.32 6.80
N PRO A 185 -20.28 6.48 6.52
CA PRO A 185 -20.22 5.48 5.46
C PRO A 185 -20.22 6.07 4.05
N THR A 186 -20.89 7.20 3.79
CA THR A 186 -20.91 7.82 2.46
C THR A 186 -19.60 8.56 2.21
N ILE A 187 -19.12 9.29 3.22
CA ILE A 187 -17.85 10.04 3.11
C ILE A 187 -16.67 9.08 2.91
N LEU A 188 -16.67 7.96 3.63
CA LEU A 188 -15.58 6.98 3.61
C LEU A 188 -15.83 5.81 2.64
N GLN A 189 -16.84 5.88 1.77
CA GLN A 189 -17.21 4.78 0.87
C GLN A 189 -16.01 4.29 0.05
N GLY A 190 -15.15 5.19 -0.42
CA GLY A 190 -13.94 4.86 -1.18
C GLY A 190 -12.87 4.07 -0.39
N CYS A 191 -13.00 3.97 0.93
CA CYS A 191 -12.09 3.22 1.80
C CYS A 191 -12.58 1.80 2.11
N GLU A 192 -13.81 1.43 1.72
CA GLU A 192 -14.39 0.13 2.07
C GLU A 192 -13.51 -1.04 1.60
N SER A 193 -13.01 -0.96 0.35
CA SER A 193 -12.09 -1.96 -0.20
C SER A 193 -10.77 -2.04 0.56
N THR A 194 -10.28 -0.91 1.08
CA THR A 194 -9.03 -0.87 1.86
C THR A 194 -9.23 -1.54 3.21
N ILE A 195 -10.34 -1.24 3.90
CA ILE A 195 -10.67 -1.88 5.18
C ILE A 195 -10.80 -3.39 5.00
N GLU A 196 -11.51 -3.83 3.96
CA GLU A 196 -11.69 -5.27 3.68
C GLU A 196 -10.35 -5.94 3.31
N MET A 197 -9.49 -5.29 2.53
CA MET A 197 -8.14 -5.79 2.24
C MET A 197 -7.32 -5.94 3.52
N LEU A 198 -7.33 -4.96 4.43
CA LEU A 198 -6.56 -5.02 5.67
C LEU A 198 -7.08 -6.11 6.63
N ARG A 199 -8.40 -6.39 6.63
CA ARG A 199 -8.94 -7.58 7.32
C ARG A 199 -8.35 -8.87 6.77
N GLY A 200 -8.23 -8.97 5.44
CA GLY A 200 -7.56 -10.09 4.79
C GLY A 200 -6.09 -10.22 5.18
N GLN A 201 -5.36 -9.09 5.25
CA GLN A 201 -3.96 -9.08 5.69
C GLN A 201 -3.83 -9.53 7.14
N TYR A 202 -4.68 -9.04 8.03
CA TYR A 202 -4.72 -9.50 9.43
C TYR A 202 -5.00 -11.00 9.51
N ALA A 203 -6.06 -11.48 8.85
CA ALA A 203 -6.42 -12.89 8.82
C ALA A 203 -5.28 -13.77 8.30
N HIS A 204 -4.57 -13.32 7.25
CA HIS A 204 -3.40 -14.00 6.71
C HIS A 204 -2.27 -14.08 7.75
N SER A 205 -1.95 -12.95 8.39
CA SER A 205 -0.87 -12.85 9.38
C SER A 205 -1.10 -13.73 10.62
N VAL A 206 -2.36 -14.04 10.96
CA VAL A 206 -2.69 -14.94 12.08
C VAL A 206 -2.96 -16.39 11.65
N GLY A 207 -2.72 -16.73 10.38
CA GLY A 207 -2.85 -18.10 9.87
C GLY A 207 -4.26 -18.52 9.43
N CYS A 208 -5.24 -17.60 9.44
CA CYS A 208 -6.59 -17.84 8.94
C CYS A 208 -6.65 -17.64 7.41
N PHE A 209 -5.99 -18.53 6.66
CA PHE A 209 -5.76 -18.34 5.21
C PHE A 209 -7.02 -18.37 4.35
N GLN A 210 -8.03 -19.16 4.72
CA GLN A 210 -9.30 -19.19 3.98
C GLN A 210 -10.11 -17.92 4.18
N GLU A 211 -10.15 -17.41 5.41
CA GLU A 211 -10.76 -16.13 5.78
C GLU A 211 -10.04 -14.98 5.07
N ALA A 212 -8.70 -15.03 5.03
CA ALA A 212 -7.89 -14.07 4.31
C ALA A 212 -8.23 -14.01 2.82
N ALA A 213 -8.23 -15.16 2.14
CA ALA A 213 -8.58 -15.26 0.73
C ALA A 213 -9.99 -14.73 0.45
N PHE A 214 -10.96 -15.05 1.30
CA PHE A 214 -12.32 -14.50 1.23
C PHE A 214 -12.31 -12.97 1.26
N HIS A 215 -11.67 -12.35 2.25
CA HIS A 215 -11.62 -10.89 2.39
C HIS A 215 -10.93 -10.22 1.20
N PHE A 216 -9.83 -10.79 0.70
CA PHE A 216 -9.17 -10.25 -0.48
C PHE A 216 -10.07 -10.30 -1.72
N ILE A 217 -10.78 -11.40 -1.94
CA ILE A 217 -11.73 -11.53 -3.07
C ILE A 217 -12.87 -10.54 -2.93
N GLU A 218 -13.41 -10.33 -1.72
CA GLU A 218 -14.45 -9.32 -1.48
C GLU A 218 -13.94 -7.90 -1.73
N ALA A 219 -12.72 -7.57 -1.32
CA ALA A 219 -12.11 -6.27 -1.60
C ALA A 219 -12.00 -5.97 -3.11
N THR A 220 -11.79 -6.98 -3.96
CA THR A 220 -11.77 -6.78 -5.43
C THR A 220 -13.11 -6.30 -5.98
N LYS A 221 -14.22 -6.70 -5.36
CA LYS A 221 -15.59 -6.38 -5.79
C LYS A 221 -16.00 -4.96 -5.39
N LEU A 222 -15.30 -4.39 -4.41
CA LEU A 222 -15.59 -3.08 -3.80
C LEU A 222 -14.80 -1.94 -4.45
N THR A 223 -13.89 -2.23 -5.37
CA THR A 223 -13.01 -1.23 -6.00
C THR A 223 -13.01 -1.34 -7.51
N GLU A 224 -12.95 -0.20 -8.19
CA GLU A 224 -12.78 -0.12 -9.65
C GLU A 224 -11.30 -0.07 -10.05
N SER A 225 -10.41 0.18 -9.09
CA SER A 225 -8.96 0.29 -9.33
C SER A 225 -8.37 -1.07 -9.74
N LYS A 226 -7.92 -1.18 -11.00
CA LYS A 226 -7.27 -2.40 -11.51
C LYS A 226 -6.02 -2.79 -10.73
N SER A 227 -5.27 -1.80 -10.23
CA SER A 227 -4.10 -2.01 -9.38
C SER A 227 -4.51 -2.67 -8.05
N MET A 228 -5.54 -2.14 -7.37
CA MET A 228 -6.04 -2.69 -6.11
C MET A 228 -6.62 -4.11 -6.31
N GLN A 229 -7.41 -4.31 -7.37
CA GLN A 229 -7.95 -5.63 -7.73
C GLN A 229 -6.81 -6.66 -7.88
N SER A 230 -5.78 -6.29 -8.64
CA SER A 230 -4.63 -7.17 -8.90
C SER A 230 -3.84 -7.49 -7.63
N MET A 231 -3.62 -6.49 -6.76
CA MET A 231 -2.94 -6.71 -5.48
C MET A 231 -3.75 -7.62 -4.54
N CYS A 232 -5.08 -7.46 -4.49
CA CYS A 232 -5.93 -8.36 -3.70
C CYS A 232 -5.90 -9.80 -4.25
N GLN A 233 -5.92 -9.98 -5.58
CA GLN A 233 -5.76 -11.31 -6.20
C GLN A 233 -4.40 -11.93 -5.86
N VAL A 234 -3.34 -11.13 -5.86
CA VAL A 234 -2.01 -11.54 -5.41
C VAL A 234 -2.04 -12.03 -3.96
N TYR A 235 -2.63 -11.27 -3.04
CA TYR A 235 -2.70 -11.65 -1.63
C TYR A 235 -3.58 -12.89 -1.39
N ALA A 236 -4.69 -13.02 -2.11
CA ALA A 236 -5.55 -14.21 -2.08
C ALA A 236 -4.78 -15.45 -2.55
N ALA A 237 -4.04 -15.35 -3.67
CA ALA A 237 -3.24 -16.44 -4.19
C ALA A 237 -2.11 -16.86 -3.22
N VAL A 238 -1.46 -15.91 -2.55
CA VAL A 238 -0.47 -16.24 -1.49
C VAL A 238 -1.16 -17.01 -0.35
N SER A 239 -2.34 -16.58 0.08
CA SER A 239 -3.09 -17.26 1.15
C SER A 239 -3.45 -18.71 0.76
N TYR A 240 -3.90 -18.93 -0.48
CA TYR A 240 -4.14 -20.29 -0.99
C TYR A 240 -2.86 -21.11 -1.08
N LEU A 241 -1.74 -20.54 -1.51
CA LEU A 241 -0.45 -21.26 -1.55
C LEU A 241 0.01 -21.71 -0.15
N CYS A 242 -0.32 -20.94 0.89
CA CYS A 242 -0.04 -21.30 2.29
C CYS A 242 -0.86 -22.49 2.80
N LEU A 243 -2.04 -22.78 2.23
CA LEU A 243 -2.81 -24.00 2.58
C LEU A 243 -2.11 -25.28 2.11
N GLY A 244 -1.37 -25.20 0.99
CA GLY A 244 -0.44 -26.25 0.57
C GLY A 244 -1.06 -27.42 -0.19
N ASP A 245 -2.39 -27.54 -0.27
CA ASP A 245 -3.07 -28.58 -1.03
C ASP A 245 -3.15 -28.26 -2.54
N ALA A 246 -3.50 -29.27 -3.32
CA ALA A 246 -3.53 -29.18 -4.78
C ALA A 246 -4.70 -28.32 -5.30
N GLU A 247 -5.84 -28.32 -4.61
CA GLU A 247 -7.03 -27.54 -4.97
C GLU A 247 -6.74 -26.05 -4.77
N SER A 248 -6.20 -25.67 -3.61
CA SER A 248 -5.76 -24.30 -3.31
C SER A 248 -4.66 -23.83 -4.27
N SER A 249 -3.76 -24.72 -4.69
CA SER A 249 -2.76 -24.37 -5.70
C SER A 249 -3.37 -24.06 -7.08
N SER A 250 -4.48 -24.72 -7.44
CA SER A 250 -5.25 -24.42 -8.65
C SER A 250 -5.96 -23.07 -8.54
N GLU A 251 -6.62 -22.80 -7.40
CA GLU A 251 -7.26 -21.50 -7.11
C GLU A 251 -6.26 -20.34 -7.21
N ALA A 252 -5.06 -20.51 -6.64
CA ALA A 252 -3.99 -19.53 -6.75
C ALA A 252 -3.57 -19.29 -8.22
N LEU A 253 -3.51 -20.34 -9.04
CA LEU A 253 -3.18 -20.22 -10.46
C LEU A 253 -4.27 -19.48 -11.24
N ASP A 254 -5.54 -19.75 -10.97
CA ASP A 254 -6.68 -19.11 -11.63
C ASP A 254 -6.77 -17.62 -11.31
N LEU A 255 -6.38 -17.23 -10.09
CA LEU A 255 -6.28 -15.83 -9.69
C LEU A 255 -5.09 -15.11 -10.36
N ILE A 256 -3.91 -15.72 -10.37
CA ILE A 256 -2.67 -15.07 -10.84
C ILE A 256 -2.55 -15.09 -12.37
N GLY A 257 -2.99 -16.14 -13.04
CA GLY A 257 -2.81 -16.32 -14.48
C GLY A 257 -3.29 -15.12 -15.33
N PRO A 258 -4.52 -14.61 -15.13
CA PRO A 258 -5.00 -13.42 -15.82
C PRO A 258 -4.18 -12.16 -15.51
N VAL A 259 -3.82 -11.94 -14.25
CA VAL A 259 -3.06 -10.78 -13.79
C VAL A 259 -1.64 -10.79 -14.35
N TYR A 260 -1.03 -11.97 -14.40
CA TYR A 260 0.29 -12.18 -14.99
C TYR A 260 0.34 -11.75 -16.46
N ARG A 261 -0.70 -12.06 -17.25
CA ARG A 261 -0.76 -11.70 -18.67
C ARG A 261 -0.80 -10.20 -18.93
N VAL A 262 -1.29 -9.41 -17.98
CA VAL A 262 -1.44 -7.95 -18.12
C VAL A 262 -0.46 -7.17 -17.24
N MET A 263 0.50 -7.82 -16.60
CA MET A 263 1.34 -7.19 -15.57
C MET A 263 2.19 -6.02 -16.09
N ASP A 264 2.52 -6.00 -17.39
CA ASP A 264 3.28 -4.91 -18.01
C ASP A 264 2.40 -3.68 -18.35
N SER A 265 1.07 -3.77 -18.18
CA SER A 265 0.15 -2.64 -18.35
C SER A 265 0.08 -1.72 -17.12
N PHE A 266 0.58 -2.16 -15.97
CA PHE A 266 0.60 -1.32 -14.76
C PHE A 266 1.69 -0.25 -14.85
N VAL A 267 1.32 0.97 -14.49
CA VAL A 267 2.26 2.11 -14.44
C VAL A 267 3.29 1.91 -13.33
N GLY A 268 2.87 1.36 -12.18
CA GLY A 268 3.72 1.10 -11.02
C GLY A 268 4.41 -0.25 -11.08
N VAL A 269 5.61 -0.31 -10.51
CA VAL A 269 6.44 -1.53 -10.48
C VAL A 269 6.06 -2.48 -9.32
N ARG A 270 5.23 -2.02 -8.38
CA ARG A 270 4.77 -2.80 -7.22
C ARG A 270 3.97 -4.01 -7.65
N GLU A 271 2.93 -3.81 -8.45
CA GLU A 271 2.04 -4.86 -8.94
C GLU A 271 2.86 -5.92 -9.66
N LYS A 272 3.63 -5.50 -10.67
CA LYS A 272 4.51 -6.37 -11.45
C LYS A 272 5.43 -7.20 -10.56
N THR A 273 6.04 -6.58 -9.56
CA THR A 273 6.97 -7.28 -8.67
C THR A 273 6.26 -8.29 -7.77
N CYS A 274 5.09 -7.98 -7.22
CA CYS A 274 4.35 -8.95 -6.41
C CYS A 274 3.76 -10.09 -7.26
N ILE A 275 3.31 -9.79 -8.49
CA ILE A 275 2.81 -10.80 -9.44
C ILE A 275 3.93 -11.80 -9.80
N ILE A 276 5.13 -11.31 -10.13
CA ILE A 276 6.29 -12.16 -10.42
C ILE A 276 6.64 -13.03 -9.22
N PHE A 277 6.53 -12.50 -8.00
CA PHE A 277 6.82 -13.24 -6.78
C PHE A 277 5.91 -14.45 -6.64
N VAL A 278 4.59 -14.24 -6.70
CA VAL A 278 3.59 -15.33 -6.54
C VAL A 278 3.66 -16.30 -7.71
N TYR A 279 3.84 -15.81 -8.93
CA TYR A 279 4.01 -16.68 -10.10
C TYR A 279 5.27 -17.55 -9.99
N GLY A 280 6.36 -17.01 -9.44
CA GLY A 280 7.56 -17.78 -9.12
C GLY A 280 7.29 -18.91 -8.12
N LEU A 281 6.50 -18.65 -7.08
CA LEU A 281 6.07 -19.68 -6.12
C LEU A 281 5.25 -20.79 -6.80
N LEU A 282 4.33 -20.43 -7.69
CA LEU A 282 3.53 -21.38 -8.48
C LEU A 282 4.42 -22.26 -9.36
N LEU A 283 5.42 -21.68 -10.04
CA LEU A 283 6.38 -22.44 -10.84
C LEU A 283 7.19 -23.44 -9.99
N MET A 284 7.56 -23.05 -8.76
CA MET A 284 8.24 -23.97 -7.83
C MET A 284 7.34 -25.13 -7.42
N ARG A 285 6.05 -24.88 -7.14
CA ARG A 285 5.06 -25.94 -6.86
C ARG A 285 4.85 -26.88 -8.04
N GLN A 286 5.00 -26.37 -9.27
CA GLN A 286 4.95 -27.16 -10.51
C GLN A 286 6.29 -27.82 -10.87
N HIS A 287 7.30 -27.79 -9.99
CA HIS A 287 8.66 -28.29 -10.22
C HIS A 287 9.39 -27.67 -11.43
N ASN A 288 8.96 -26.51 -11.91
CA ASN A 288 9.64 -25.77 -12.97
C ASN A 288 10.71 -24.82 -12.39
N LEU A 289 11.73 -25.41 -11.78
CA LEU A 289 12.70 -24.71 -10.93
C LEU A 289 13.54 -23.67 -11.68
N GLN A 290 13.96 -23.98 -12.91
CA GLN A 290 14.81 -23.08 -13.69
C GLN A 290 14.08 -21.83 -14.16
N GLU A 291 12.82 -21.98 -14.56
CA GLU A 291 11.97 -20.83 -14.92
C GLU A 291 11.66 -19.99 -13.68
N ALA A 292 11.32 -20.64 -12.56
CA ALA A 292 11.11 -19.96 -11.28
C ALA A 292 12.32 -19.10 -10.90
N ARG A 293 13.54 -19.64 -11.03
CA ARG A 293 14.79 -18.93 -10.71
C ARG A 293 14.94 -17.66 -11.54
N THR A 294 14.71 -17.78 -12.85
CA THR A 294 14.85 -16.68 -13.80
C THR A 294 13.85 -15.56 -13.50
N ARG A 295 12.58 -15.93 -13.25
CA ARG A 295 11.51 -14.97 -12.94
C ARG A 295 11.76 -14.29 -11.59
N LEU A 296 12.05 -15.06 -10.55
CA LEU A 296 12.28 -14.55 -9.20
C LEU A 296 13.52 -13.65 -9.11
N ALA A 297 14.61 -13.98 -9.81
CA ALA A 297 15.79 -13.13 -9.86
C ALA A 297 15.50 -11.78 -10.55
N SER A 298 14.65 -11.79 -11.59
CA SER A 298 14.20 -10.55 -12.24
C SER A 298 13.32 -9.72 -11.30
N GLY A 299 12.38 -10.35 -10.60
CA GLY A 299 11.54 -9.70 -9.60
C GLY A 299 12.34 -9.08 -8.44
N LEU A 300 13.33 -9.81 -7.91
CA LEU A 300 14.24 -9.31 -6.87
C LEU A 300 14.99 -8.06 -7.32
N LYS A 301 15.47 -8.03 -8.58
CA LYS A 301 16.16 -6.86 -9.13
C LYS A 301 15.25 -5.62 -9.11
N ILE A 302 13.98 -5.76 -9.51
CA ILE A 302 13.01 -4.67 -9.49
C ILE A 302 12.69 -4.25 -8.05
N ALA A 303 12.44 -5.23 -7.16
CA ALA A 303 12.17 -5.01 -5.73
C ALA A 303 13.27 -4.19 -5.04
N TYR A 304 14.53 -4.54 -5.29
CA TYR A 304 15.68 -3.88 -4.68
C TYR A 304 15.98 -2.53 -5.32
N GLN A 305 16.01 -2.43 -6.66
CA GLN A 305 16.50 -1.23 -7.34
C GLN A 305 15.47 -0.10 -7.43
N GLN A 306 14.17 -0.44 -7.52
CA GLN A 306 13.12 0.55 -7.80
C GLN A 306 12.17 0.72 -6.62
N LEU A 307 11.67 -0.39 -6.05
CA LEU A 307 10.73 -0.34 -4.92
C LEU A 307 11.40 0.04 -3.60
N GLY A 308 12.63 -0.41 -3.37
CA GLY A 308 13.30 -0.23 -2.07
C GLY A 308 12.54 -0.85 -0.90
N ASN A 309 11.65 -1.82 -1.17
CA ASN A 309 10.87 -2.52 -0.17
C ASN A 309 11.70 -3.69 0.39
N ILE A 310 12.33 -3.46 1.55
CA ILE A 310 13.26 -4.43 2.13
C ILE A 310 12.55 -5.69 2.64
N GLN A 311 11.25 -5.62 2.99
CA GLN A 311 10.46 -6.79 3.37
C GLN A 311 10.28 -7.72 2.18
N LEU A 312 9.83 -7.17 1.05
CA LEU A 312 9.64 -7.94 -0.17
C LEU A 312 10.98 -8.49 -0.69
N VAL A 313 12.07 -7.71 -0.61
CA VAL A 313 13.43 -8.17 -0.95
C VAL A 313 13.82 -9.37 -0.07
N SER A 314 13.58 -9.33 1.24
CA SER A 314 13.84 -10.46 2.14
C SER A 314 13.06 -11.70 1.73
N GLN A 315 11.77 -11.55 1.41
CA GLN A 315 10.94 -12.67 0.96
C GLN A 315 11.48 -13.27 -0.36
N TYR A 316 11.83 -12.44 -1.35
CA TYR A 316 12.47 -12.90 -2.58
C TYR A 316 13.76 -13.68 -2.34
N LEU A 317 14.64 -13.18 -1.46
CA LEU A 317 15.88 -13.86 -1.10
C LEU A 317 15.60 -15.20 -0.43
N THR A 318 14.61 -15.29 0.46
CA THR A 318 14.22 -16.55 1.12
C THR A 318 13.81 -17.62 0.11
N ILE A 319 12.99 -17.25 -0.87
CA ILE A 319 12.57 -18.17 -1.94
C ILE A 319 13.74 -18.56 -2.84
N LEU A 320 14.54 -17.60 -3.28
CA LEU A 320 15.70 -17.87 -4.13
C LEU A 320 16.75 -18.75 -3.43
N GLY A 321 16.93 -18.56 -2.11
CA GLY A 321 17.79 -19.42 -1.29
C GLY A 321 17.25 -20.84 -1.21
N THR A 322 15.94 -21.01 -0.99
CA THR A 322 15.26 -22.32 -1.01
C THR A 322 15.43 -23.00 -2.37
N LEU A 323 15.25 -22.24 -3.45
CA LEU A 323 15.38 -22.73 -4.82
C LEU A 323 16.82 -23.15 -5.15
N ALA A 324 17.82 -22.41 -4.67
CA ALA A 324 19.23 -22.76 -4.82
C ALA A 324 19.54 -24.11 -4.15
N LEU A 325 18.95 -24.41 -2.99
CA LEU A 325 19.07 -25.74 -2.36
C LEU A 325 18.45 -26.84 -3.21
N GLN A 326 17.26 -26.60 -3.76
CA GLN A 326 16.60 -27.55 -4.66
C GLN A 326 17.40 -27.81 -5.95
N LEU A 327 18.25 -26.86 -6.36
CA LEU A 327 19.18 -26.97 -7.48
C LEU A 327 20.58 -27.45 -7.05
N HIS A 328 20.75 -27.88 -5.80
CA HIS A 328 22.00 -28.37 -5.21
C HIS A 328 23.16 -27.34 -5.18
N ASP A 329 22.85 -26.05 -5.15
CA ASP A 329 23.82 -24.96 -4.98
C ASP A 329 23.82 -24.45 -3.52
N THR A 330 24.44 -25.24 -2.63
CA THR A 330 24.45 -25.00 -1.18
C THR A 330 25.23 -23.75 -0.78
N GLY A 331 26.30 -23.44 -1.52
CA GLY A 331 27.14 -22.26 -1.27
C GLY A 331 26.38 -20.96 -1.54
N GLN A 332 25.73 -20.86 -2.71
CA GLN A 332 24.91 -19.69 -3.03
C GLN A 332 23.70 -19.58 -2.10
N ALA A 333 23.04 -20.70 -1.79
CA ALA A 333 21.88 -20.71 -0.91
C ALA A 333 22.20 -20.10 0.46
N ARG A 334 23.31 -20.51 1.08
CA ARG A 334 23.75 -20.00 2.40
C ARG A 334 23.87 -18.48 2.43
N GLU A 335 24.55 -17.89 1.47
CA GLU A 335 24.81 -16.44 1.44
C GLU A 335 23.53 -15.64 1.18
N ILE A 336 22.67 -16.14 0.29
CA ILE A 336 21.35 -15.54 0.01
C ILE A 336 20.48 -15.57 1.26
N LEU A 337 20.40 -16.72 1.95
CA LEU A 337 19.59 -16.89 3.15
C LEU A 337 20.08 -16.03 4.31
N LYS A 338 21.40 -15.93 4.55
CA LYS A 338 21.96 -15.00 5.55
C LYS A 338 21.60 -13.54 5.28
N SER A 339 21.63 -13.15 4.01
CA SER A 339 21.21 -11.80 3.59
C SER A 339 19.72 -11.57 3.88
N SER A 340 18.87 -12.55 3.57
CA SER A 340 17.45 -12.50 3.94
C SER A 340 17.25 -12.35 5.45
N LEU A 341 17.90 -13.18 6.26
CA LEU A 341 17.77 -13.15 7.72
C LEU A 341 18.12 -11.78 8.31
N THR A 342 19.15 -11.12 7.75
CA THR A 342 19.57 -9.78 8.19
C THR A 342 18.49 -8.73 7.95
N LEU A 343 17.83 -8.78 6.79
CA LEU A 343 16.73 -7.88 6.46
C LEU A 343 15.50 -8.17 7.33
N ALA A 344 15.12 -9.44 7.49
CA ALA A 344 13.99 -9.85 8.32
C ALA A 344 14.16 -9.43 9.79
N LYS A 345 15.39 -9.54 10.34
CA LYS A 345 15.74 -9.03 11.68
C LYS A 345 15.56 -7.52 11.81
N THR A 346 15.97 -6.76 10.79
CA THR A 346 15.84 -5.30 10.77
C THR A 346 14.38 -4.85 10.82
N LEU A 347 13.49 -5.64 10.22
CA LEU A 347 12.06 -5.38 10.14
C LEU A 347 11.25 -5.92 11.32
N TYR A 348 11.85 -6.72 12.20
CA TYR A 348 11.11 -7.54 13.16
C TYR A 348 10.05 -8.44 12.48
N ASP A 349 10.32 -8.89 11.26
CA ASP A 349 9.48 -9.84 10.53
C ASP A 349 9.77 -11.24 11.06
N ILE A 350 9.02 -11.65 12.09
CA ILE A 350 9.23 -12.92 12.80
C ILE A 350 8.94 -14.13 11.90
N PRO A 351 7.84 -14.18 11.12
CA PRO A 351 7.57 -15.30 10.20
C PRO A 351 8.70 -15.53 9.20
N THR A 352 9.23 -14.46 8.58
CA THR A 352 10.35 -14.59 7.63
C THR A 352 11.64 -15.03 8.35
N GLN A 353 11.88 -14.56 9.58
CA GLN A 353 13.01 -15.06 10.39
C GLN A 353 12.90 -16.56 10.63
N ILE A 354 11.74 -17.06 11.12
CA ILE A 354 11.52 -18.48 11.39
C ILE A 354 11.73 -19.29 10.10
N TRP A 355 11.15 -18.85 8.98
CA TRP A 355 11.28 -19.55 7.71
C TRP A 355 12.75 -19.68 7.26
N VAL A 356 13.50 -18.58 7.26
CA VAL A 356 14.91 -18.58 6.86
C VAL A 356 15.74 -19.44 7.81
N LEU A 357 15.48 -19.37 9.12
CA LEU A 357 16.17 -20.19 10.11
C LEU A 357 15.90 -21.67 9.88
N SER A 358 14.64 -22.07 9.65
CA SER A 358 14.29 -23.47 9.38
C SER A 358 15.05 -24.04 8.17
N ILE A 359 15.14 -23.26 7.09
CA ILE A 359 15.91 -23.64 5.90
C ILE A 359 17.41 -23.77 6.21
N LEU A 360 17.97 -22.80 6.94
CA LEU A 360 19.39 -22.84 7.33
C LEU A 360 19.70 -24.02 8.28
N THR A 361 18.80 -24.35 9.22
CA THR A 361 18.92 -25.53 10.09
C THR A 361 19.02 -26.80 9.26
N GLY A 362 18.15 -26.96 8.26
CA GLY A 362 18.21 -28.07 7.30
C GLY A 362 19.54 -28.14 6.54
N LEU A 363 20.00 -26.99 6.04
CA LEU A 363 21.30 -26.89 5.34
C LEU A 363 22.49 -27.25 6.23
N TYR A 364 22.53 -26.77 7.48
CA TYR A 364 23.61 -27.10 8.41
C TYR A 364 23.65 -28.57 8.75
N ARG A 365 22.48 -29.21 8.86
CA ARG A 365 22.37 -30.66 9.05
C ARG A 365 22.95 -31.43 7.85
N GLU A 366 22.61 -31.04 6.62
CA GLU A 366 23.14 -31.66 5.40
C GLU A 366 24.66 -31.54 5.28
N LEU A 367 25.22 -30.42 5.75
CA LEU A 367 26.66 -30.15 5.71
C LEU A 367 27.43 -30.71 6.93
N GLY A 368 26.74 -31.29 7.91
CA GLY A 368 27.35 -31.83 9.13
C GLY A 368 27.85 -30.76 10.11
N GLU A 369 27.44 -29.51 9.97
CA GLU A 369 27.86 -28.37 10.79
C GLU A 369 27.04 -28.29 12.10
N ARG A 370 27.22 -29.27 13.00
CA ARG A 370 26.41 -29.41 14.23
C ARG A 370 26.35 -28.18 15.13
N GLY A 371 27.46 -27.44 15.26
CA GLY A 371 27.49 -26.23 16.09
C GLY A 371 26.52 -25.16 15.58
N ASN A 372 26.57 -24.90 14.27
CA ASN A 372 25.68 -23.95 13.60
C ASN A 372 24.23 -24.46 13.59
N GLU A 373 24.01 -25.76 13.39
CA GLU A 373 22.67 -26.36 13.48
C GLU A 373 22.01 -26.11 14.84
N ILE A 374 22.73 -26.37 15.94
CA ILE A 374 22.21 -26.20 17.31
C ILE A 374 21.92 -24.72 17.59
N GLU A 375 22.88 -23.82 17.33
CA GLU A 375 22.70 -22.38 17.57
C GLU A 375 21.51 -21.82 16.77
N ASN A 376 21.38 -22.22 15.50
CA ASN A 376 20.33 -21.76 14.62
C ASN A 376 18.95 -22.31 15.03
N SER A 377 18.88 -23.58 15.41
CA SER A 377 17.66 -24.23 15.93
C SER A 377 17.19 -23.62 17.26
N GLU A 378 18.10 -23.33 18.18
CA GLU A 378 17.76 -22.63 19.42
C GLU A 378 17.21 -21.23 19.17
N TYR A 379 17.75 -20.54 18.16
CA TYR A 379 17.25 -19.22 17.78
C TYR A 379 15.89 -19.29 17.06
N GLU A 380 15.69 -20.29 16.20
CA GLU A 380 14.40 -20.61 15.56
C GLU A 380 13.33 -20.85 16.62
N GLN A 381 13.60 -21.72 17.61
CA GLN A 381 12.65 -22.03 18.68
C GLN A 381 12.26 -20.79 19.49
N LYS A 382 13.23 -19.92 19.85
CA LYS A 382 12.94 -18.66 20.55
C LYS A 382 12.00 -17.74 19.76
N LYS A 383 12.10 -17.75 18.42
CA LYS A 383 11.24 -16.96 17.55
C LYS A 383 9.86 -17.58 17.37
N GLU A 384 9.79 -18.90 17.26
CA GLU A 384 8.53 -19.64 17.25
C GLU A 384 7.75 -19.40 18.56
N ASP A 385 8.40 -19.50 19.72
CA ASP A 385 7.78 -19.22 21.03
C ASP A 385 7.26 -17.78 21.14
N ASP A 386 8.00 -16.79 20.60
CA ASP A 386 7.57 -15.39 20.53
C ASP A 386 6.34 -15.21 19.64
N LEU A 387 6.35 -15.82 18.44
CA LEU A 387 5.24 -15.75 17.51
C LEU A 387 3.99 -16.43 18.08
N GLN A 388 4.11 -17.62 18.65
CA GLN A 388 3.00 -18.37 19.24
C GLN A 388 2.36 -17.59 20.40
N ARG A 389 3.16 -16.93 21.24
CA ARG A 389 2.65 -16.05 22.29
C ARG A 389 1.82 -14.90 21.73
N ARG A 390 2.33 -14.20 20.70
CA ARG A 390 1.61 -13.08 20.05
C ARG A 390 0.33 -13.54 19.37
N LEU A 391 0.35 -14.70 18.71
CA LEU A 391 -0.83 -15.31 18.10
C LEU A 391 -1.88 -15.68 19.15
N ALA A 392 -1.48 -16.32 20.25
CA ALA A 392 -2.38 -16.68 21.33
C ALA A 392 -3.05 -15.44 21.95
N GLU A 393 -2.28 -14.37 22.16
CA GLU A 393 -2.81 -13.08 22.62
C GLU A 393 -3.82 -12.51 21.63
N ALA A 394 -3.47 -12.46 20.34
CA ALA A 394 -4.35 -11.97 19.28
C ALA A 394 -5.65 -12.77 19.15
N HIS A 395 -5.58 -14.11 19.26
CA HIS A 395 -6.74 -15.00 19.21
C HIS A 395 -7.66 -14.85 20.43
N SER A 396 -7.08 -14.54 21.59
CA SER A 396 -7.84 -14.32 22.83
C SER A 396 -8.54 -12.95 22.88
N SER A 397 -8.11 -12.00 22.05
CA SER A 397 -8.73 -10.68 21.95
C SER A 397 -10.18 -10.76 21.51
N SER A 398 -11.04 -9.94 22.12
CA SER A 398 -12.46 -9.81 21.78
C SER A 398 -12.72 -9.42 20.31
N HIS A 399 -11.71 -8.86 19.63
CA HIS A 399 -11.83 -8.37 18.26
C HIS A 399 -11.55 -9.46 17.21
N HIS A 400 -10.86 -10.54 17.57
CA HIS A 400 -10.36 -11.54 16.61
C HIS A 400 -11.47 -12.10 15.72
N LEU A 401 -12.48 -12.72 16.34
CA LEU A 401 -13.59 -13.35 15.62
C LEU A 401 -14.32 -12.36 14.72
N ALA A 402 -14.57 -11.14 15.21
CA ALA A 402 -15.27 -10.10 14.47
C ALA A 402 -14.46 -9.52 13.29
N LEU A 403 -13.13 -9.73 13.26
CA LEU A 403 -12.27 -9.30 12.17
C LEU A 403 -12.11 -10.36 11.10
N ILE A 404 -12.02 -11.65 11.47
CA ILE A 404 -11.84 -12.78 10.54
C ILE A 404 -13.16 -13.37 9.99
N GLU A 405 -14.32 -12.99 10.56
CA GLU A 405 -15.61 -13.51 10.12
C GLU A 405 -15.82 -13.31 8.61
N LYS A 406 -16.16 -14.39 7.89
CA LYS A 406 -16.51 -14.40 6.45
C LYS A 406 -17.86 -13.75 6.16
N ALA A 407 -18.04 -12.54 6.66
CA ALA A 407 -19.21 -11.71 6.46
C ALA A 407 -18.79 -10.36 5.89
N ARG A 408 -19.58 -9.88 4.93
CA ARG A 408 -19.48 -8.51 4.45
C ARG A 408 -19.85 -7.55 5.57
N PHE A 409 -19.16 -6.42 5.58
CA PHE A 409 -19.58 -5.27 6.34
C PHE A 409 -20.98 -4.83 5.85
N LYS A 410 -21.99 -4.91 6.72
CA LYS A 410 -23.30 -4.29 6.46
C LYS A 410 -23.31 -2.90 7.08
N ALA A 411 -22.82 -1.90 6.37
CA ALA A 411 -23.32 -0.54 6.63
C ALA A 411 -24.79 -0.59 6.25
N GLN A 412 -25.71 -0.44 7.20
CA GLN A 412 -27.10 -0.18 6.82
C GLN A 412 -27.09 1.09 5.97
N PRO A 413 -27.54 1.04 4.70
CA PRO A 413 -27.76 2.26 3.97
C PRO A 413 -28.92 2.95 4.70
N LEU A 414 -28.64 4.04 5.41
CA LEU A 414 -29.67 4.93 5.98
C LEU A 414 -30.49 5.65 4.88
N HIS A 415 -30.49 5.13 3.64
CA HIS A 415 -30.73 5.90 2.43
C HIS A 415 -31.77 5.30 1.47
N GLU A 416 -32.87 4.74 1.98
CA GLU A 416 -34.10 4.61 1.16
C GLU A 416 -35.10 5.77 1.40
N VAL A 417 -35.06 6.43 2.56
CA VAL A 417 -36.05 7.47 2.91
C VAL A 417 -35.60 8.88 2.50
N ALA A 418 -34.29 9.15 2.46
CA ALA A 418 -33.76 10.48 2.16
C ALA A 418 -33.56 10.79 0.66
N MET A 419 -33.32 9.77 -0.17
CA MET A 419 -33.08 9.95 -1.61
C MET A 419 -34.30 10.56 -2.33
N LYS A 420 -35.53 10.31 -1.84
CA LYS A 420 -36.76 10.92 -2.39
C LYS A 420 -36.91 12.42 -2.11
N ARG A 421 -36.15 12.99 -1.17
CA ARG A 421 -36.16 14.45 -0.90
C ARG A 421 -35.13 15.23 -1.74
N ALA A 422 -34.05 14.60 -2.18
CA ALA A 422 -32.95 15.27 -2.88
C ALA A 422 -33.08 15.26 -4.42
N ILE A 423 -33.92 14.41 -5.01
CA ILE A 423 -34.08 14.28 -6.48
C ILE A 423 -35.01 15.36 -7.07
N ALA A 424 -35.56 16.27 -6.25
CA ALA A 424 -36.43 17.36 -6.71
C ALA A 424 -35.70 18.66 -7.14
N GLY A 425 -34.45 18.55 -7.62
CA GLY A 425 -33.67 19.68 -8.15
C GLY A 425 -32.93 19.29 -9.43
N PRO A 426 -32.70 20.22 -10.38
CA PRO A 426 -32.13 19.88 -11.68
C PRO A 426 -30.69 19.39 -11.52
N SER A 427 -30.44 18.13 -11.89
CA SER A 427 -29.11 17.53 -11.96
C SER A 427 -28.27 18.21 -13.05
N ALA A 428 -27.45 19.19 -12.69
CA ALA A 428 -26.31 19.57 -13.50
C ALA A 428 -25.19 18.55 -13.24
N LYS A 429 -25.06 17.56 -14.14
CA LYS A 429 -23.83 16.76 -14.23
C LYS A 429 -22.69 17.71 -14.57
N VAL A 430 -21.84 17.99 -13.59
CA VAL A 430 -20.52 18.58 -13.84
C VAL A 430 -19.55 17.41 -13.92
N ASP A 431 -19.27 16.98 -15.15
CA ASP A 431 -18.12 16.11 -15.44
C ASP A 431 -16.85 16.90 -15.11
N LEU A 432 -16.19 16.54 -14.02
CA LEU A 432 -14.78 16.87 -13.79
C LEU A 432 -13.93 15.67 -14.20
N ASP A 433 -13.98 15.36 -15.50
CA ASP A 433 -13.00 14.49 -16.13
C ASP A 433 -11.64 15.21 -16.11
N ILE A 434 -10.70 14.69 -15.32
CA ILE A 434 -9.27 14.87 -15.58
C ILE A 434 -8.92 13.77 -16.59
N PRO A 435 -8.63 14.09 -17.86
CA PRO A 435 -8.41 13.07 -18.87
C PRO A 435 -7.14 12.27 -18.56
N GLU A 436 -7.31 10.96 -18.41
CA GLU A 436 -6.20 10.03 -18.56
C GLU A 436 -5.59 10.26 -19.95
N SER A 437 -4.30 10.63 -19.97
CA SER A 437 -3.36 10.44 -21.08
C SER A 437 -3.89 10.74 -22.49
N VAL A 438 -3.53 11.91 -23.02
CA VAL A 438 -3.58 12.21 -24.46
C VAL A 438 -2.67 11.21 -25.20
N GLY A 439 -3.24 10.09 -25.63
CA GLY A 439 -2.67 9.23 -26.65
C GLY A 439 -2.77 9.97 -27.99
N LEU A 440 -1.63 10.24 -28.60
CA LEU A 440 -1.56 10.69 -29.99
C LEU A 440 -2.31 9.68 -30.87
N PRO A 441 -3.26 10.11 -31.72
CA PRO A 441 -4.01 9.17 -32.55
C PRO A 441 -3.09 8.55 -33.60
N ALA A 442 -2.82 7.26 -33.47
CA ALA A 442 -2.36 6.45 -34.58
C ALA A 442 -3.52 6.29 -35.60
N PRO A 443 -3.28 6.40 -36.91
CA PRO A 443 -4.34 6.33 -37.90
C PRO A 443 -4.98 4.94 -37.90
N GLN A 444 -6.30 4.90 -37.72
CA GLN A 444 -7.09 3.67 -37.82
C GLN A 444 -7.07 3.11 -39.26
N PRO A 445 -6.93 1.79 -39.45
CA PRO A 445 -7.12 1.17 -40.74
C PRO A 445 -8.63 1.06 -41.06
N ALA A 446 -9.05 1.71 -42.15
CA ALA A 446 -10.40 1.60 -42.66
C ALA A 446 -10.69 0.19 -43.22
N ALA A 447 -11.83 -0.38 -42.85
CA ALA A 447 -12.37 -1.59 -43.45
C ALA A 447 -13.56 -1.24 -44.35
N SER A 448 -13.46 -1.53 -45.65
CA SER A 448 -14.30 -2.52 -46.36
C SER A 448 -14.48 -2.26 -47.87
N ALA A 449 -14.60 -3.38 -48.58
CA ALA A 449 -15.25 -3.61 -49.88
C ALA A 449 -14.45 -3.53 -51.20
N SER A 450 -14.02 -4.74 -51.61
CA SER A 450 -14.22 -5.32 -52.96
C SER A 450 -13.48 -4.73 -54.17
N ARG A 451 -12.64 -5.55 -54.83
CA ARG A 451 -12.94 -6.24 -56.11
C ARG A 451 -11.66 -6.84 -56.72
N LEU A 452 -11.83 -8.05 -57.27
CA LEU A 452 -10.93 -8.75 -58.19
C LEU A 452 -10.34 -7.81 -59.26
N ARG A 453 -9.07 -8.02 -59.62
CA ARG A 453 -8.68 -8.57 -60.95
C ARG A 453 -7.16 -8.79 -61.07
N ASP A 454 -6.83 -9.91 -61.70
CA ASP A 454 -5.54 -10.30 -62.25
C ASP A 454 -4.85 -9.19 -63.08
N MET A 455 -3.52 -9.23 -63.13
CA MET A 455 -2.77 -9.49 -64.39
C MET A 455 -1.25 -9.41 -64.14
N ASP A 456 -0.58 -10.40 -64.75
CA ASP A 456 0.86 -10.61 -64.86
C ASP A 456 1.69 -9.38 -65.26
N SER A 457 2.97 -9.37 -64.88
CA SER A 457 4.11 -9.56 -65.80
C SER A 457 5.41 -8.84 -65.39
N VAL A 458 6.48 -9.65 -65.23
CA VAL A 458 7.75 -9.55 -65.99
C VAL A 458 8.85 -8.52 -65.58
N ARG A 459 10.06 -9.11 -65.43
CA ARG A 459 11.46 -8.60 -65.65
C ARG A 459 12.17 -7.85 -64.51
N ARG A 460 13.19 -8.47 -63.91
CA ARG A 460 14.63 -8.52 -64.31
C ARG A 460 15.41 -7.25 -63.94
N GLY A 461 16.43 -7.41 -63.09
CA GLY A 461 17.50 -6.43 -62.94
C GLY A 461 18.52 -6.78 -61.87
N LYS A 462 19.55 -7.55 -62.24
CA LYS A 462 20.89 -7.57 -61.59
C LYS A 462 21.47 -6.15 -61.67
N ARG A 463 22.38 -5.63 -60.83
CA ARG A 463 23.73 -6.12 -60.48
C ARG A 463 24.48 -5.01 -59.69
N LYS A 464 25.36 -5.41 -58.76
CA LYS A 464 26.67 -4.82 -58.33
C LYS A 464 26.68 -3.37 -57.79
N ILE A 465 27.49 -3.00 -56.79
CA ILE A 465 28.84 -3.46 -56.36
C ILE A 465 28.82 -3.92 -54.90
#